data_AF-A0A9D1Z9M8-F1
#
_entry.id   AF-A0A9D1Z9M8-F1
#
_cell.length_a   1.000
_cell.length_b   1.000
_cell.length_c   1.000
_cell.angle_alpha   90.00
_cell.angle_beta   90.00
_cell.angle_gamma   90.00
#
_symmetry.space_group_name_H-M   'P 1'
#
loop_
_entity.id
_entity.type
_entity.pdbx_description
1 polymer ?
#
loop_
_entity_poly.entity_id
_entity_poly.type
_entity_poly.pdbx_seq_one_letter_code
_entity_poly.pdbx_strand_id
1 'polypeptide(L)'
;MFLSLIFVVFLFAVIQGFVRVVVFFWEWLSRGDRLGEEQVELAESALEESEDVLERELARAERKRGLGRIFARWHASNEAIDEYLDHLRLGWYQAVIIFFLGSMAGLLIEEVWMLVSAGLTESRVGLVWGPFSPLYGLGAVLLTWLSFFLRSRGAAGWQVFLVSAVVGGALEQFAGWSMSTFFDAESWTYLHLPDHITQWVAWRFLAAWGVLGLVWCRAVMPRLLYQIGMPTTRRQAVFVTLVAVYLVADVAMTLACFDRKAERDAGEPPSNAFEQWVDTNYNDEFISSRFENLKIGGERDLVDADGNIVLDESGRAVTRGGEGA
;
A
#
# COMPACT_ATOMS: atom_id res chain seq x y z
N MET A 1 -23.84 -18.14 -23.89
CA MET A 1 -22.67 -17.95 -24.77
C MET A 1 -22.69 -16.59 -25.50
N PHE A 2 -23.73 -16.24 -26.27
CA PHE A 2 -23.80 -14.94 -26.98
C PHE A 2 -23.81 -13.71 -26.04
N LEU A 3 -24.64 -13.73 -25.00
CA LEU A 3 -24.66 -12.69 -23.95
C LEU A 3 -23.32 -12.56 -23.21
N SER A 4 -22.64 -13.67 -22.96
CA SER A 4 -21.31 -13.69 -22.33
C SER A 4 -20.25 -13.03 -23.23
N LEU A 5 -20.32 -13.28 -24.54
CA LEU A 5 -19.41 -12.63 -25.51
C LEU A 5 -19.66 -11.12 -25.60
N ILE A 6 -20.93 -10.69 -25.63
CA ILE A 6 -21.30 -9.27 -25.60
C ILE A 6 -20.80 -8.62 -24.32
N PHE A 7 -20.98 -9.28 -23.17
CA PHE A 7 -20.50 -8.77 -21.89
C PHE A 7 -18.98 -8.62 -21.85
N VAL A 8 -18.21 -9.59 -22.36
CA VAL A 8 -16.75 -9.50 -22.43
C VAL A 8 -16.31 -8.36 -23.36
N VAL A 9 -16.96 -8.20 -24.52
CA VAL A 9 -16.66 -7.09 -25.44
C VAL A 9 -16.99 -5.74 -24.81
N PHE A 10 -18.13 -5.65 -24.11
CA PHE A 10 -18.52 -4.47 -23.36
C PHE A 10 -17.51 -4.14 -22.24
N LEU A 11 -17.14 -5.13 -21.43
CA LEU A 11 -16.14 -4.96 -20.37
C LEU A 11 -14.80 -4.50 -20.94
N PHE A 12 -14.35 -5.11 -22.04
CA PHE A 12 -13.14 -4.70 -22.74
C PHE A 12 -13.23 -3.25 -23.22
N ALA A 13 -14.36 -2.84 -23.80
CA ALA A 13 -14.59 -1.46 -24.23
C ALA A 13 -14.57 -0.47 -23.06
N VAL A 14 -15.17 -0.83 -21.92
CA VAL A 14 -15.16 -0.03 -20.68
C VAL A 14 -13.73 0.13 -20.16
N ILE A 15 -12.96 -0.96 -20.07
CA ILE A 15 -11.57 -0.93 -19.63
C ILE A 15 -10.73 -0.05 -20.57
N GLN A 16 -10.87 -0.22 -21.89
CA GLN A 16 -10.17 0.59 -22.87
C GLN A 16 -10.55 2.07 -22.78
N GLY A 17 -11.83 2.37 -22.59
CA GLY A 17 -12.32 3.74 -22.36
C GLY A 17 -11.69 4.35 -21.12
N PHE A 18 -11.68 3.62 -20.01
CA PHE A 18 -11.04 4.05 -18.76
C PHE A 18 -9.55 4.31 -18.94
N VAL A 19 -8.82 3.39 -19.56
CA VAL A 19 -7.37 3.56 -19.84
C VAL A 19 -7.12 4.82 -20.66
N ARG A 20 -7.92 5.08 -21.71
CA ARG A 20 -7.78 6.30 -22.51
C ARG A 20 -8.02 7.56 -21.70
N VAL A 21 -9.00 7.56 -20.81
CA VAL A 21 -9.28 8.70 -19.92
C VAL A 21 -8.09 8.95 -18.97
N VAL A 22 -7.52 7.89 -18.39
CA VAL A 22 -6.35 7.99 -17.51
C VAL A 22 -5.13 8.53 -18.27
N VAL A 23 -4.85 8.00 -19.45
CA VAL A 23 -3.74 8.47 -20.30
C VAL A 23 -3.94 9.93 -20.69
N PHE A 24 -5.14 10.29 -21.15
CA PHE A 24 -5.48 11.68 -21.47
C PHE A 24 -5.30 12.61 -20.27
N PHE A 25 -5.73 12.18 -19.08
CA PHE A 25 -5.56 12.95 -17.86
C PHE A 25 -4.08 13.16 -17.52
N TRP A 26 -3.26 12.12 -17.65
CA TRP A 26 -1.82 12.21 -17.41
C TRP A 26 -1.12 13.13 -18.42
N GLU A 27 -1.48 13.04 -19.70
CA GLU A 27 -1.00 13.98 -20.73
C GLU A 27 -1.44 15.42 -20.45
N TRP A 28 -2.66 15.61 -19.94
CA TRP A 28 -3.13 16.93 -19.59
C TRP A 28 -2.34 17.53 -18.40
N LEU A 29 -1.97 16.69 -17.43
CA LEU A 29 -1.06 17.08 -16.34
C LEU A 29 0.32 17.45 -16.89
N SER A 30 0.86 16.74 -17.89
CA SER A 30 2.18 17.04 -18.47
C SER A 30 2.25 18.25 -19.40
N ARG A 31 1.10 18.85 -19.78
CA ARG A 31 1.02 20.08 -20.62
C ARG A 31 0.93 21.39 -19.82
N GLY A 32 1.26 21.36 -18.53
CA GLY A 32 1.22 22.54 -17.65
C GLY A 32 2.46 23.42 -17.75
N ASP A 33 2.47 24.53 -17.01
CA ASP A 33 3.67 25.35 -16.82
C ASP A 33 4.80 24.49 -16.26
N ARG A 34 6.00 24.65 -16.83
CA ARG A 34 7.20 23.91 -16.38
C ARG A 34 7.58 24.30 -14.95
N LEU A 35 8.12 23.34 -14.20
CA LEU A 35 8.75 23.59 -12.91
C LEU A 35 10.10 24.30 -13.10
N GLY A 36 10.87 24.46 -12.02
CA GLY A 36 12.18 25.11 -12.10
C GLY A 36 13.08 24.45 -13.13
N GLU A 37 13.86 25.26 -13.85
CA GLU A 37 14.68 24.83 -14.99
C GLU A 37 15.59 23.64 -14.62
N GLU A 38 16.30 23.71 -13.49
CA GLU A 38 17.16 22.63 -12.99
C GLU A 38 16.41 21.30 -12.76
N GLN A 39 15.19 21.35 -12.23
CA GLN A 39 14.40 20.14 -11.95
C GLN A 39 13.92 19.48 -13.24
N VAL A 40 13.52 20.29 -14.22
CA VAL A 40 13.04 19.82 -15.51
C VAL A 40 14.21 19.28 -16.33
N GLU A 41 15.35 19.97 -16.35
CA GLU A 41 16.56 19.52 -17.05
C GLU A 41 17.07 18.19 -16.50
N LEU A 42 17.09 18.02 -15.17
CA LEU A 42 17.42 16.73 -14.55
C LEU A 42 16.46 15.62 -14.98
N ALA A 43 15.17 15.91 -15.06
CA ALA A 43 14.16 14.94 -15.46
C ALA A 43 14.26 14.56 -16.94
N GLU A 44 14.46 15.54 -17.81
CA GLU A 44 14.60 15.35 -19.26
C GLU A 44 15.92 14.61 -19.59
N SER A 45 17.05 14.99 -18.98
CA SER A 45 18.35 14.32 -19.17
C SER A 45 18.34 12.86 -18.70
N ALA A 46 17.77 12.57 -17.53
CA ALA A 46 17.64 11.20 -17.05
C ALA A 46 16.81 10.31 -18.00
N LEU A 47 15.76 10.87 -18.61
CA LEU A 47 14.94 10.16 -19.59
C LEU A 47 15.71 9.95 -20.90
N GLU A 48 16.40 10.97 -21.40
CA GLU A 48 17.21 10.90 -22.61
C GLU A 48 18.30 9.83 -22.51
N GLU A 49 19.05 9.80 -21.40
CA GLU A 49 20.10 8.78 -21.19
C GLU A 49 19.53 7.35 -21.13
N SER A 50 18.37 7.18 -20.46
CA SER A 50 17.64 5.91 -20.43
C SER A 50 17.16 5.48 -21.82
N GLU A 51 16.62 6.40 -22.61
CA GLU A 51 16.18 6.13 -23.99
C GLU A 51 17.37 5.74 -24.89
N ASP A 52 18.50 6.43 -24.75
CA ASP A 52 19.75 6.10 -25.45
C ASP A 52 20.25 4.69 -25.11
N VAL A 53 20.19 4.29 -23.83
CA VAL A 53 20.51 2.90 -23.41
C VAL A 53 19.53 1.92 -24.03
N LEU A 54 18.23 2.23 -23.99
CA LEU A 54 17.19 1.37 -24.53
C LEU A 54 17.38 1.12 -26.04
N GLU A 55 17.62 2.18 -26.81
CA GLU A 55 17.84 2.07 -28.25
C GLU A 55 19.08 1.24 -28.58
N ARG A 56 20.19 1.49 -27.89
CA ARG A 56 21.44 0.73 -28.04
C ARG A 56 21.24 -0.76 -27.74
N GLU A 57 20.57 -1.10 -26.65
CA GLU A 57 20.34 -2.49 -26.26
C GLU A 57 19.28 -3.20 -27.12
N LEU A 58 18.24 -2.49 -27.57
CA LEU A 58 17.28 -3.05 -28.51
C LEU A 58 17.93 -3.37 -29.86
N ALA A 59 18.81 -2.50 -30.38
CA ALA A 59 19.57 -2.77 -31.60
C ALA A 59 20.47 -4.02 -31.47
N ARG A 60 21.02 -4.28 -30.27
CA ARG A 60 21.74 -5.53 -29.97
C ARG A 60 20.78 -6.74 -29.90
N ALA A 61 19.58 -6.55 -29.34
CA ALA A 61 18.56 -7.59 -29.17
C ALA A 61 17.95 -8.06 -30.51
N GLU A 62 17.86 -7.19 -31.52
CA GLU A 62 17.43 -7.56 -32.90
C GLU A 62 18.31 -8.65 -33.53
N ARG A 63 19.56 -8.69 -33.05
CA ARG A 63 20.54 -9.79 -33.09
C ARG A 63 19.94 -11.20 -33.06
N LYS A 64 19.02 -11.37 -32.11
CA LYS A 64 18.52 -12.65 -31.63
C LYS A 64 17.20 -13.01 -32.32
N ARG A 65 16.91 -14.31 -32.35
CA ARG A 65 15.69 -14.89 -32.96
C ARG A 65 14.91 -15.69 -31.92
N GLY A 66 13.61 -15.87 -32.16
CA GLY A 66 12.72 -16.64 -31.28
C GLY A 66 12.61 -16.08 -29.86
N LEU A 67 12.48 -16.96 -28.88
CA LEU A 67 12.35 -16.59 -27.45
C LEU A 67 13.54 -15.76 -26.94
N GLY A 68 14.74 -15.98 -27.45
CA GLY A 68 15.93 -15.20 -27.07
C GLY A 68 15.83 -13.71 -27.40
N ARG A 69 15.02 -13.34 -28.40
CA ARG A 69 14.70 -11.93 -28.69
C ARG A 69 13.83 -11.32 -27.60
N ILE A 70 12.85 -12.06 -27.10
CA ILE A 70 11.93 -11.58 -26.06
C ILE A 70 12.71 -11.30 -24.77
N PHE A 71 13.52 -12.26 -24.32
CA PHE A 71 14.38 -12.07 -23.14
C PHE A 71 15.36 -10.92 -23.33
N ALA A 72 15.96 -10.77 -24.51
CA ALA A 72 16.87 -9.67 -24.78
C ALA A 72 16.18 -8.29 -24.76
N ARG A 73 14.95 -8.18 -25.27
CA ARG A 73 14.17 -6.93 -25.16
C ARG A 73 13.77 -6.63 -23.71
N TRP A 74 13.45 -7.67 -22.93
CA TRP A 74 13.17 -7.50 -21.51
C TRP A 74 14.41 -7.04 -20.73
N HIS A 75 15.58 -7.62 -21.03
CA HIS A 75 16.85 -7.16 -20.46
C HIS A 75 17.18 -5.72 -20.87
N ALA A 76 17.03 -5.38 -22.16
CA ALA A 76 17.22 -4.01 -22.65
C ALA A 76 16.32 -3.01 -21.91
N SER A 77 15.05 -3.35 -21.71
CA SER A 77 14.11 -2.52 -20.94
C SER A 77 14.51 -2.39 -19.48
N ASN A 78 14.99 -3.46 -18.84
CA ASN A 78 15.45 -3.36 -17.45
C ASN A 78 16.71 -2.52 -17.33
N GLU A 79 17.63 -2.59 -18.27
CA GLU A 79 18.88 -1.82 -18.27
C GLU A 79 18.61 -0.32 -18.45
N ALA A 80 17.71 0.06 -19.36
CA ALA A 80 17.23 1.43 -19.50
C ALA A 80 16.55 1.95 -18.22
N ILE A 81 15.68 1.13 -17.62
CA ILE A 81 15.06 1.48 -16.32
C ILE A 81 16.13 1.65 -15.24
N ASP A 82 17.15 0.79 -15.20
CA ASP A 82 18.22 0.86 -14.21
C ASP A 82 19.02 2.16 -14.37
N GLU A 83 19.35 2.55 -15.61
CA GLU A 83 20.00 3.82 -15.95
C GLU A 83 19.17 5.03 -15.50
N TYR A 84 17.85 5.01 -15.77
CA TYR A 84 16.94 6.07 -15.31
C TYR A 84 16.98 6.22 -13.78
N LEU A 85 16.99 5.10 -13.06
CA LEU A 85 16.99 5.10 -11.60
C LEU A 85 18.28 5.59 -10.97
N ASP A 86 19.40 5.53 -11.69
CA ASP A 86 20.68 6.10 -11.24
C ASP A 86 20.66 7.63 -11.22
N HIS A 87 19.84 8.23 -12.10
CA HIS A 87 19.64 9.67 -12.19
C HIS A 87 18.41 10.16 -11.41
N LEU A 88 17.48 9.25 -11.08
CA LEU A 88 16.26 9.56 -10.34
C LEU A 88 16.55 10.04 -8.91
N ARG A 89 15.97 11.18 -8.56
CA ARG A 89 15.90 11.64 -7.16
C ARG A 89 14.55 11.28 -6.55
N LEU A 90 14.55 10.35 -5.60
CA LEU A 90 13.37 10.07 -4.78
C LEU A 90 13.00 11.30 -3.94
N GLY A 91 11.75 11.75 -4.08
CA GLY A 91 11.23 12.88 -3.35
C GLY A 91 9.80 12.66 -2.86
N TRP A 92 9.22 13.74 -2.34
CA TRP A 92 7.86 13.75 -1.80
C TRP A 92 6.81 13.38 -2.87
N TYR A 93 7.04 13.77 -4.12
CA TYR A 93 6.15 13.50 -5.25
C TYR A 93 5.94 12.00 -5.45
N GLN A 94 7.02 11.22 -5.55
CA GLN A 94 6.95 9.78 -5.69
C GLN A 94 6.36 9.14 -4.44
N ALA A 95 6.72 9.63 -3.24
CA ALA A 95 6.21 9.08 -1.99
C ALA A 95 4.68 9.17 -1.89
N VAL A 96 4.07 10.31 -2.25
CA VAL A 96 2.61 10.47 -2.22
C VAL A 96 1.92 9.58 -3.25
N ILE A 97 2.44 9.51 -4.48
CA ILE A 97 1.85 8.65 -5.51
C ILE A 97 1.95 7.17 -5.10
N ILE A 98 3.11 6.74 -4.58
CA ILE A 98 3.32 5.36 -4.12
C ILE A 98 2.43 5.05 -2.92
N PHE A 99 2.28 5.98 -1.98
CA PHE A 99 1.36 5.82 -0.87
C PHE A 99 -0.07 5.64 -1.38
N PHE A 100 -0.53 6.54 -2.26
CA PHE A 100 -1.87 6.52 -2.82
C PHE A 100 -2.15 5.21 -3.56
N LEU A 101 -1.30 4.85 -4.53
CA LEU A 101 -1.46 3.61 -5.30
C LEU A 101 -1.28 2.35 -4.44
N GLY A 102 -0.28 2.35 -3.54
CA GLY A 102 0.01 1.24 -2.64
C GLY A 102 -1.13 0.98 -1.65
N SER A 103 -1.76 2.04 -1.14
CA SER A 103 -2.89 1.93 -0.21
C SER A 103 -4.11 1.24 -0.83
N MET A 104 -4.38 1.50 -2.11
CA MET A 104 -5.45 0.84 -2.87
C MET A 104 -5.04 -0.56 -3.34
N ALA A 105 -3.82 -0.71 -3.88
CA ALA A 105 -3.34 -1.97 -4.43
C ALA A 105 -3.21 -3.05 -3.35
N GLY A 106 -2.76 -2.70 -2.15
CA GLY A 106 -2.70 -3.62 -1.02
C GLY A 106 -4.07 -4.16 -0.64
N LEU A 107 -5.09 -3.30 -0.59
CA LEU A 107 -6.48 -3.71 -0.33
C LEU A 107 -6.99 -4.67 -1.40
N LEU A 108 -6.80 -4.34 -2.67
CA LEU A 108 -7.23 -5.20 -3.78
C LEU A 108 -6.54 -6.57 -3.76
N ILE A 109 -5.24 -6.61 -3.46
CA ILE A 109 -4.49 -7.87 -3.37
C ILE A 109 -5.00 -8.71 -2.21
N GLU A 110 -5.22 -8.11 -1.05
CA GLU A 110 -5.73 -8.82 0.12
C GLU A 110 -7.17 -9.31 -0.09
N GLU A 111 -8.05 -8.50 -0.69
CA GLU A 111 -9.42 -8.88 -1.01
C GLU A 111 -9.46 -10.08 -1.97
N VAL A 112 -8.62 -10.08 -3.02
CA VAL A 112 -8.48 -11.22 -3.93
C VAL A 112 -7.93 -12.44 -3.21
N TRP A 113 -6.93 -12.27 -2.34
CA TRP A 113 -6.36 -13.37 -1.55
C TRP A 113 -7.40 -14.01 -0.63
N MET A 114 -8.19 -13.20 0.08
CA MET A 114 -9.25 -13.65 0.98
C MET A 114 -10.37 -14.35 0.21
N LEU A 115 -10.76 -13.81 -0.95
CA LEU A 115 -11.76 -14.43 -1.81
C LEU A 115 -11.31 -15.82 -2.28
N VAL A 116 -10.04 -15.97 -2.68
CA VAL A 116 -9.49 -17.24 -3.16
C VAL A 116 -9.28 -18.24 -2.02
N SER A 117 -8.82 -17.77 -0.86
CA SER A 117 -8.40 -18.64 0.25
C SER A 117 -9.56 -19.05 1.17
N ALA A 118 -10.46 -18.12 1.47
CA ALA A 118 -11.54 -18.29 2.44
C ALA A 118 -12.94 -18.23 1.81
N GLY A 119 -13.08 -17.75 0.57
CA GLY A 119 -14.38 -17.57 -0.08
C GLY A 119 -15.21 -16.41 0.49
N LEU A 120 -14.58 -15.53 1.28
CA LEU A 120 -15.20 -14.40 1.94
C LEU A 120 -14.54 -13.09 1.50
N THR A 121 -15.33 -12.02 1.46
CA THR A 121 -14.84 -10.65 1.27
C THR A 121 -15.13 -9.88 2.54
N GLU A 122 -14.10 -9.38 3.19
CA GLU A 122 -14.20 -8.48 4.33
C GLU A 122 -13.60 -7.14 3.94
N SER A 123 -14.27 -6.04 4.30
CA SER A 123 -13.72 -4.70 4.16
C SER A 123 -12.55 -4.52 5.12
N ARG A 124 -11.35 -4.32 4.55
CA ARG A 124 -10.10 -4.07 5.30
C ARG A 124 -9.60 -2.64 5.13
N VAL A 125 -10.51 -1.76 4.72
CA VAL A 125 -10.20 -0.36 4.45
C VAL A 125 -9.73 0.31 5.74
N GLY A 126 -8.68 1.14 5.63
CA GLY A 126 -8.07 1.78 6.79
C GLY A 126 -8.52 3.23 7.02
N LEU A 127 -9.29 3.82 6.11
CA LEU A 127 -9.79 5.19 6.20
C LEU A 127 -11.29 5.33 5.90
N VAL A 128 -11.88 6.40 6.40
CA VAL A 128 -13.32 6.68 6.23
C VAL A 128 -13.68 7.13 4.82
N TRP A 129 -12.79 7.82 4.09
CA TRP A 129 -13.07 8.31 2.74
C TRP A 129 -12.34 7.52 1.64
N GLY A 130 -13.03 6.52 1.08
CA GLY A 130 -12.54 5.80 -0.10
C GLY A 130 -11.62 4.62 0.22
N PRO A 131 -11.17 3.85 -0.78
CA PRO A 131 -10.55 2.54 -0.58
C PRO A 131 -9.05 2.69 -0.27
N PHE A 132 -8.70 3.31 0.86
CA PHE A 132 -7.33 3.57 1.24
C PHE A 132 -6.98 2.84 2.54
N SER A 133 -5.89 2.07 2.52
CA SER A 133 -5.25 1.51 3.72
C SER A 133 -3.93 2.24 3.97
N PRO A 134 -3.83 3.05 5.04
CA PRO A 134 -2.59 3.75 5.38
C PRO A 134 -1.44 2.77 5.66
N LEU A 135 -1.74 1.60 6.22
CA LEU A 135 -0.73 0.57 6.49
C LEU A 135 -0.08 0.07 5.19
N TYR A 136 -0.89 -0.20 4.15
CA TYR A 136 -0.39 -0.62 2.85
C TYR A 136 0.33 0.50 2.08
N GLY A 137 -0.19 1.72 2.16
CA GLY A 137 0.48 2.89 1.59
C GLY A 137 1.85 3.13 2.22
N LEU A 138 1.93 3.14 3.56
CA LEU A 138 3.19 3.28 4.30
C LEU A 138 4.14 2.12 3.99
N GLY A 139 3.65 0.88 3.96
CA GLY A 139 4.44 -0.29 3.62
C GLY A 139 5.09 -0.17 2.24
N ALA A 140 4.33 0.24 1.22
CA ALA A 140 4.84 0.46 -0.13
C ALA A 140 5.88 1.59 -0.22
N VAL A 141 5.67 2.70 0.49
CA VAL A 141 6.65 3.81 0.54
C VAL A 141 7.93 3.36 1.22
N LEU A 142 7.81 2.71 2.38
CA LEU A 142 8.93 2.21 3.17
C LEU A 142 9.74 1.15 2.40
N LEU A 143 9.07 0.17 1.79
CA LEU A 143 9.72 -0.81 0.92
C LEU A 143 10.41 -0.15 -0.27
N THR A 144 9.83 0.90 -0.86
CA THR A 144 10.46 1.64 -1.96
C THR A 144 11.72 2.36 -1.51
N TRP A 145 11.67 3.12 -0.42
CA TRP A 145 12.84 3.83 0.12
C TRP A 145 13.97 2.85 0.47
N LEU A 146 13.62 1.76 1.15
CA LEU A 146 14.55 0.71 1.52
C LEU A 146 15.17 0.04 0.30
N SER A 147 14.33 -0.33 -0.68
CA SER A 147 14.77 -0.99 -1.91
C SER A 147 15.66 -0.07 -2.75
N PHE A 148 15.33 1.22 -2.83
CA PHE A 148 16.13 2.19 -3.58
C PHE A 148 17.50 2.41 -2.93
N PHE A 149 17.54 2.50 -1.60
CA PHE A 149 18.79 2.56 -0.84
C PHE A 149 19.63 1.29 -1.01
N LEU A 150 19.02 0.11 -0.92
CA LEU A 150 19.72 -1.16 -1.09
C LEU A 150 20.21 -1.35 -2.53
N ARG A 151 19.42 -0.92 -3.53
CA ARG A 151 19.81 -0.89 -4.94
C ARG A 151 21.06 -0.04 -5.15
N SER A 152 21.05 1.22 -4.68
CA SER A 152 22.18 2.14 -4.87
C SER A 152 23.47 1.69 -4.16
N ARG A 153 23.36 0.77 -3.19
CA ARG A 153 24.50 0.11 -2.52
C ARG A 153 24.92 -1.21 -3.18
N GLY A 154 24.29 -1.64 -4.26
CA GLY A 154 24.57 -2.92 -4.91
C GLY A 154 24.26 -4.13 -4.04
N ALA A 155 23.25 -4.04 -3.16
CA ALA A 155 22.94 -5.10 -2.21
C ALA A 155 22.56 -6.43 -2.91
N ALA A 156 23.15 -7.52 -2.43
CA ALA A 156 22.83 -8.86 -2.87
C ALA A 156 21.39 -9.25 -2.50
N GLY A 157 20.79 -10.20 -3.23
CA GLY A 157 19.40 -10.60 -3.00
C GLY A 157 19.10 -11.08 -1.57
N TRP A 158 20.03 -11.80 -0.93
CA TRP A 158 19.86 -12.23 0.46
C TRP A 158 19.88 -11.05 1.45
N GLN A 159 20.63 -9.99 1.16
CA GLN A 159 20.63 -8.77 1.99
C GLN A 159 19.29 -8.06 1.89
N VAL A 160 18.75 -7.93 0.67
CA VAL A 160 17.41 -7.38 0.45
C VAL A 160 16.37 -8.19 1.22
N PHE A 161 16.41 -9.52 1.11
CA PHE A 161 15.49 -10.40 1.84
C PHE A 161 15.54 -10.16 3.35
N LEU A 162 16.73 -10.22 3.96
CA LEU A 162 16.87 -10.09 5.42
C LEU A 162 16.44 -8.70 5.91
N VAL A 163 16.87 -7.65 5.21
CA VAL A 163 16.55 -6.29 5.59
C VAL A 163 15.05 -6.03 5.44
N SER A 164 14.42 -6.49 4.35
CA SER A 164 12.97 -6.39 4.18
C SER A 164 12.19 -7.21 5.22
N ALA A 165 12.65 -8.41 5.59
CA ALA A 165 12.03 -9.20 6.64
C ALA A 165 12.02 -8.47 7.98
N VAL A 166 13.18 -7.92 8.39
CA VAL A 166 13.30 -7.19 9.66
C VAL A 166 12.46 -5.91 9.67
N VAL A 167 12.55 -5.11 8.60
CA VAL A 167 11.82 -3.83 8.54
C VAL A 167 10.31 -4.08 8.43
N GLY A 168 9.88 -5.07 7.64
CA GLY A 168 8.47 -5.47 7.55
C GLY A 168 7.90 -5.96 8.88
N GLY A 169 8.63 -6.83 9.59
CA GLY A 169 8.23 -7.27 10.93
C GLY A 169 8.19 -6.13 11.95
N ALA A 170 9.14 -5.19 11.89
CA ALA A 170 9.11 -3.99 12.73
C ALA A 170 7.90 -3.10 12.43
N LEU A 171 7.51 -2.98 11.16
CA LEU A 171 6.30 -2.25 10.75
C LEU A 171 5.04 -2.91 11.32
N GLU A 172 4.90 -4.24 11.19
CA GLU A 172 3.77 -4.99 11.77
C GLU A 172 3.72 -4.84 13.29
N GLN A 173 4.86 -5.01 13.95
CA GLN A 173 4.98 -4.84 15.39
C GLN A 173 4.54 -3.45 15.82
N PHE A 174 5.03 -2.41 15.14
CA PHE A 174 4.71 -1.03 15.47
C PHE A 174 3.25 -0.69 15.19
N ALA A 175 2.71 -1.14 14.05
CA ALA A 175 1.32 -0.89 13.67
C ALA A 175 0.35 -1.57 14.65
N GLY A 176 0.54 -2.85 14.93
CA GLY A 176 -0.28 -3.60 15.88
C GLY A 176 -0.17 -3.05 17.31
N TRP A 177 1.04 -2.76 17.77
CA TRP A 177 1.25 -2.15 19.10
C TRP A 177 0.59 -0.78 19.23
N SER A 178 0.74 0.08 18.21
CA SER A 178 0.13 1.41 18.21
C SER A 178 -1.39 1.30 18.24
N MET A 179 -1.96 0.41 17.42
CA MET A 179 -3.41 0.15 17.38
C MET A 179 -3.93 -0.32 18.75
N SER A 180 -3.24 -1.27 19.36
CA SER A 180 -3.63 -1.80 20.67
C SER A 180 -3.44 -0.79 21.81
N THR A 181 -2.45 0.09 21.73
CA THR A 181 -2.11 1.00 22.83
C THR A 181 -2.95 2.28 22.79
N PHE A 182 -3.16 2.85 21.61
CA PHE A 182 -3.83 4.14 21.47
C PHE A 182 -5.33 4.04 21.21
N PHE A 183 -5.77 3.00 20.50
CA PHE A 183 -7.18 2.85 20.07
C PHE A 183 -7.90 1.70 20.78
N ASP A 184 -7.22 1.02 21.70
CA ASP A 184 -7.71 -0.17 22.39
C ASP A 184 -8.30 -1.22 21.43
N ALA A 185 -7.69 -1.34 20.25
CA ALA A 185 -8.22 -2.10 19.11
C ALA A 185 -7.24 -3.18 18.63
N GLU A 186 -7.78 -4.22 18.00
CA GLU A 186 -7.04 -5.32 17.40
C GLU A 186 -7.59 -5.62 16.01
N SER A 187 -6.76 -5.47 14.98
CA SER A 187 -7.10 -5.81 13.59
C SER A 187 -6.59 -7.19 13.19
N TRP A 188 -5.49 -7.65 13.81
CA TRP A 188 -4.98 -9.01 13.67
C TRP A 188 -4.18 -9.41 14.91
N THR A 189 -4.10 -10.71 15.14
CA THR A 189 -3.23 -11.33 16.13
C THR A 189 -2.68 -12.63 15.57
N TYR A 190 -1.42 -12.93 15.86
CA TYR A 190 -0.73 -14.15 15.47
C TYR A 190 -0.49 -15.10 16.64
N LEU A 191 -0.95 -14.77 17.85
CA LEU A 191 -0.75 -15.61 19.04
C LEU A 191 -1.32 -17.03 18.88
N HIS A 192 -2.31 -17.21 18.00
CA HIS A 192 -2.87 -18.52 17.66
C HIS A 192 -1.94 -19.39 16.76
N LEU A 193 -0.87 -18.80 16.22
CA LEU A 193 0.09 -19.50 15.37
C LEU A 193 1.24 -20.07 16.21
N PRO A 194 1.71 -21.29 15.91
CA PRO A 194 2.80 -21.92 16.67
C PRO A 194 4.16 -21.23 16.46
N ASP A 195 4.30 -20.41 15.42
CA ASP A 195 5.54 -19.72 15.05
C ASP A 195 5.47 -18.20 15.30
N HIS A 196 4.56 -17.75 16.17
CA HIS A 196 4.52 -16.35 16.58
C HIS A 196 5.76 -15.97 17.39
N ILE A 197 6.17 -14.72 17.24
CA ILE A 197 7.25 -14.09 17.99
C ILE A 197 6.66 -13.09 18.98
N THR A 198 5.63 -12.37 18.54
CA THR A 198 4.82 -11.46 19.33
C THR A 198 3.36 -11.58 18.92
N GLN A 199 2.46 -10.79 19.52
CA GLN A 199 1.07 -10.72 19.10
C GLN A 199 0.90 -10.36 17.61
N TRP A 200 1.81 -9.60 17.01
CA TRP A 200 1.65 -9.09 15.64
C TRP A 200 2.72 -9.55 14.67
N VAL A 201 3.72 -10.33 15.11
CA VAL A 201 4.81 -10.82 14.26
C VAL A 201 4.96 -12.33 14.39
N ALA A 202 5.06 -13.04 13.26
CA ALA A 202 5.37 -14.47 13.21
C ALA A 202 6.44 -14.77 12.15
N TRP A 203 7.18 -15.88 12.31
CA TRP A 203 8.28 -16.25 11.42
C TRP A 203 7.86 -16.38 9.95
N ARG A 204 6.69 -16.97 9.68
CA ARG A 204 6.17 -17.07 8.32
C ARG A 204 5.94 -15.71 7.65
N PHE A 205 5.49 -14.70 8.40
CA PHE A 205 5.24 -13.37 7.86
C PHE A 205 6.53 -12.58 7.69
N LEU A 206 7.53 -12.77 8.57
CA LEU A 206 8.89 -12.26 8.32
C LEU A 206 9.46 -12.80 7.01
N ALA A 207 9.31 -14.10 6.74
CA ALA A 207 9.73 -14.69 5.47
C ALA A 207 8.94 -14.11 4.28
N ALA A 208 7.63 -13.92 4.44
CA ALA A 208 6.79 -13.28 3.42
C ALA A 208 7.25 -11.84 3.12
N TRP A 209 7.57 -11.04 4.14
CA TRP A 209 8.14 -9.69 3.99
C TRP A 209 9.50 -9.71 3.29
N GLY A 210 10.34 -10.71 3.58
CA GLY A 210 11.61 -10.89 2.87
C GLY A 210 11.43 -11.18 1.38
N VAL A 211 10.50 -12.09 1.02
CA VAL A 211 10.17 -12.40 -0.38
C VAL A 211 9.54 -11.18 -1.06
N LEU A 212 8.57 -10.55 -0.41
CA LEU A 212 7.89 -9.36 -0.92
C LEU A 212 8.89 -8.25 -1.18
N GLY A 213 9.83 -7.98 -0.27
CA GLY A 213 10.88 -6.99 -0.44
C GLY A 213 11.84 -7.32 -1.59
N LEU A 214 12.17 -8.60 -1.78
CA LEU A 214 12.95 -9.05 -2.94
C LEU A 214 12.24 -8.77 -4.26
N VAL A 215 10.96 -9.14 -4.35
CA VAL A 215 10.12 -8.89 -5.53
C VAL A 215 9.93 -7.39 -5.74
N TRP A 216 9.72 -6.63 -4.66
CA TRP A 216 9.57 -5.18 -4.70
C TRP A 216 10.82 -4.53 -5.26
N CYS A 217 11.98 -4.83 -4.68
CA CYS A 217 13.27 -4.24 -5.06
C CYS A 217 13.67 -4.57 -6.50
N ARG A 218 13.45 -5.80 -6.97
CA ARG A 218 13.95 -6.29 -8.26
C ARG A 218 12.95 -6.13 -9.41
N ALA A 219 11.65 -6.08 -9.11
CA ALA A 219 10.62 -6.13 -10.14
C ALA A 219 9.63 -4.96 -10.08
N VAL A 220 9.06 -4.68 -8.90
CA VAL A 220 7.96 -3.71 -8.78
C VAL A 220 8.49 -2.28 -8.75
N MET A 221 9.35 -1.96 -7.78
CA MET A 221 9.89 -0.61 -7.57
C MET A 221 10.53 -0.03 -8.84
N PRO A 222 11.41 -0.72 -9.58
CA PRO A 222 12.07 -0.11 -10.74
C PRO A 222 11.07 0.37 -11.80
N ARG A 223 10.07 -0.48 -12.11
CA ARG A 223 9.02 -0.16 -13.10
C ARG A 223 8.09 0.92 -12.60
N LEU A 224 7.70 0.85 -11.32
CA LEU A 224 6.82 1.83 -10.69
C LEU A 224 7.46 3.22 -10.72
N LEU A 225 8.73 3.34 -10.31
CA LEU A 225 9.44 4.60 -10.30
C LEU A 225 9.70 5.14 -11.71
N TYR A 226 10.00 4.28 -12.68
CA TYR A 226 10.12 4.68 -14.09
C TYR A 226 8.80 5.23 -14.66
N GLN A 227 7.66 4.60 -14.31
CA GLN A 227 6.34 5.05 -14.75
C GLN A 227 5.87 6.35 -14.07
N ILE A 228 6.19 6.52 -12.78
CA ILE A 228 5.88 7.76 -12.04
C ILE A 228 6.76 8.90 -12.54
N GLY A 229 8.05 8.63 -12.73
CA GLY A 229 9.05 9.58 -13.18
C GLY A 229 9.31 10.72 -12.19
N MET A 230 9.88 11.80 -12.72
CA MET A 230 10.09 13.06 -12.02
C MET A 230 9.07 14.11 -12.48
N PRO A 231 8.55 14.94 -11.57
CA PRO A 231 7.57 15.96 -11.95
C PRO A 231 8.25 17.03 -12.80
N THR A 232 7.67 17.34 -13.96
CA THR A 232 8.16 18.38 -14.88
C THR A 232 7.24 19.59 -14.94
N THR A 233 5.99 19.45 -14.51
CA THR A 233 5.00 20.54 -14.57
C THR A 233 4.37 20.89 -13.23
N ARG A 234 3.91 22.14 -13.12
CA ARG A 234 3.15 22.63 -11.96
C ARG A 234 1.84 21.89 -11.77
N ARG A 235 1.18 21.44 -12.84
CA ARG A 235 -0.09 20.68 -12.74
C ARG A 235 0.13 19.35 -12.04
N GLN A 236 1.21 18.63 -12.37
CA GLN A 236 1.57 17.39 -11.67
C GLN A 236 1.81 17.66 -10.18
N ALA A 237 2.61 18.67 -9.85
CA ALA A 237 2.89 19.03 -8.46
C ALA A 237 1.60 19.41 -7.69
N VAL A 238 0.75 20.27 -8.27
CA VAL A 238 -0.52 20.67 -7.65
C VAL A 238 -1.44 19.47 -7.45
N PHE A 239 -1.58 18.60 -8.45
CA PHE A 239 -2.40 17.40 -8.34
C PHE A 239 -1.94 16.50 -7.18
N VAL A 240 -0.64 16.20 -7.11
CA VAL A 240 -0.11 15.35 -6.04
C VAL A 240 -0.22 16.03 -4.67
N THR A 241 -0.06 17.34 -4.59
CA THR A 241 -0.33 18.09 -3.35
C THR A 241 -1.80 17.98 -2.93
N LEU A 242 -2.76 18.09 -3.86
CA LEU A 242 -4.19 17.93 -3.55
C LEU A 242 -4.50 16.51 -3.06
N VAL A 243 -3.91 15.49 -3.68
CA VAL A 243 -4.03 14.10 -3.21
C VAL A 243 -3.46 13.96 -1.79
N ALA A 244 -2.29 14.53 -1.52
CA ALA A 244 -1.70 14.50 -0.18
C ALA A 244 -2.59 15.19 0.86
N VAL A 245 -3.12 16.38 0.56
CA VAL A 245 -4.04 17.12 1.44
C VAL A 245 -5.30 16.31 1.72
N TYR A 246 -5.87 15.69 0.68
CA TYR A 246 -7.05 14.83 0.82
C TYR A 246 -6.77 13.64 1.77
N LEU A 247 -5.66 12.92 1.56
CA LEU A 247 -5.29 11.77 2.40
C LEU A 247 -5.03 12.18 3.85
N VAL A 248 -4.38 13.33 4.09
CA VAL A 248 -4.18 13.86 5.44
C VAL A 248 -5.50 14.22 6.10
N ALA A 249 -6.43 14.84 5.35
CA ALA A 249 -7.75 15.17 5.86
C ALA A 249 -8.56 13.90 6.20
N ASP A 250 -8.45 12.85 5.38
CA ASP A 250 -9.10 11.57 5.61
C ASP A 250 -8.53 10.84 6.84
N VAL A 251 -7.21 10.84 7.02
CA VAL A 251 -6.57 10.33 8.25
C VAL A 251 -7.09 11.10 9.47
N ALA A 252 -7.11 12.43 9.42
CA ALA A 252 -7.59 13.25 10.53
C ALA A 252 -9.07 12.99 10.84
N MET A 253 -9.91 12.86 9.81
CA MET A 253 -11.33 12.51 9.98
C MET A 253 -11.50 11.10 10.56
N THR A 254 -10.72 10.14 10.09
CA THR A 254 -10.73 8.76 10.59
C THR A 254 -10.38 8.70 12.08
N LEU A 255 -9.34 9.44 12.51
CA LEU A 255 -8.98 9.56 13.92
C LEU A 255 -10.10 10.19 14.75
N ALA A 256 -10.70 11.30 14.27
CA ALA A 256 -11.84 11.92 14.95
C ALA A 256 -13.05 10.98 15.07
N CYS A 257 -13.30 10.12 14.08
CA CYS A 257 -14.35 9.10 14.15
C CYS A 257 -14.05 8.04 15.21
N PHE A 258 -12.79 7.59 15.32
CA PHE A 258 -12.40 6.61 16.35
C PHE A 258 -12.45 7.19 17.75
N ASP A 259 -11.97 8.43 17.94
CA ASP A 259 -12.06 9.13 19.23
C ASP A 259 -13.53 9.29 19.66
N ARG A 260 -14.40 9.72 18.73
CA ARG A 260 -15.84 9.82 19.00
C ARG A 260 -16.48 8.48 19.33
N LYS A 261 -16.09 7.40 18.64
CA LYS A 261 -16.56 6.06 18.99
C LYS A 261 -16.16 5.68 20.42
N ALA A 262 -14.89 5.90 20.80
CA ALA A 262 -14.41 5.59 22.14
C ALA A 262 -15.17 6.38 23.23
N GLU A 263 -15.42 7.66 23.00
CA GLU A 263 -16.21 8.52 23.89
C GLU A 263 -17.68 8.06 24.00
N ARG A 264 -18.31 7.63 22.88
CA ARG A 264 -19.66 7.03 22.90
C ARG A 264 -19.71 5.74 23.70
N ASP A 265 -18.72 4.87 23.53
CA ASP A 265 -18.60 3.61 24.29
C ASP A 265 -18.42 3.88 25.80
N ALA A 266 -17.80 5.01 26.17
CA ALA A 266 -17.68 5.51 27.54
C ALA A 266 -18.94 6.24 28.07
N GLY A 267 -19.95 6.47 27.22
CA GLY A 267 -21.18 7.19 27.56
C GLY A 267 -21.03 8.72 27.59
N GLU A 268 -19.99 9.26 26.97
CA GLU A 268 -19.71 10.70 26.94
C GLU A 268 -20.42 11.38 25.74
N PRO A 269 -21.28 12.39 25.98
CA PRO A 269 -21.99 13.10 24.92
C PRO A 269 -21.05 14.06 24.16
N PRO A 270 -21.35 14.39 22.89
CA PRO A 270 -20.52 15.30 22.10
C PRO A 270 -20.47 16.70 22.73
N SER A 271 -19.26 17.27 22.78
CA SER A 271 -18.96 18.56 23.40
C SER A 271 -19.21 19.76 22.49
N ASN A 272 -19.19 19.56 21.18
CA ASN A 272 -19.29 20.62 20.17
C ASN A 272 -20.04 20.19 18.90
N ALA A 273 -20.31 21.17 18.03
CA ALA A 273 -21.09 20.95 16.81
C ALA A 273 -20.39 20.02 15.80
N PHE A 274 -19.05 19.98 15.78
CA PHE A 274 -18.31 19.08 14.90
C PHE A 274 -18.47 17.64 15.37
N GLU A 275 -18.25 17.37 16.66
CA GLU A 275 -18.46 16.04 17.26
C GLU A 275 -19.88 15.54 17.09
N GLN A 276 -20.88 16.41 17.28
CA GLN A 276 -22.28 16.05 17.02
C GLN A 276 -22.53 15.69 15.55
N TRP A 277 -21.88 16.39 14.61
CA TRP A 277 -21.93 16.05 13.20
C TRP A 277 -21.23 14.72 12.91
N VAL A 278 -20.09 14.44 13.56
CA VAL A 278 -19.40 13.13 13.46
C VAL A 278 -20.32 12.02 13.94
N ASP A 279 -20.93 12.15 15.11
CA ASP A 279 -21.85 11.15 15.66
C ASP A 279 -23.05 10.87 14.74
N THR A 280 -23.53 11.91 14.05
CA THR A 280 -24.69 11.79 13.15
C THR A 280 -24.32 11.09 11.83
N ASN A 281 -23.13 11.34 11.29
CA ASN A 281 -22.73 10.86 9.96
C ASN A 281 -21.83 9.61 9.99
N TYR A 282 -21.10 9.38 11.09
CA TYR A 282 -20.17 8.27 11.33
C TYR A 282 -20.50 7.57 12.64
N ASN A 283 -21.75 7.09 12.72
CA ASN A 283 -22.25 6.33 13.85
C ASN A 283 -21.58 4.94 13.97
N ASP A 284 -21.90 4.19 15.02
CA ASP A 284 -21.27 2.89 15.28
C ASP A 284 -21.60 1.83 14.21
N GLU A 285 -22.77 1.92 13.57
CA GLU A 285 -23.14 1.07 12.43
C GLU A 285 -22.25 1.35 11.21
N PHE A 286 -21.98 2.62 10.91
CA PHE A 286 -21.04 2.98 9.86
C PHE A 286 -19.64 2.46 10.18
N ILE A 287 -19.13 2.67 11.40
CA ILE A 287 -17.78 2.26 11.77
C ILE A 287 -17.62 0.73 11.71
N SER A 288 -18.58 -0.03 12.25
CA SER A 288 -18.53 -1.51 12.22
C SER A 288 -18.64 -2.09 10.80
N SER A 289 -19.50 -1.52 9.94
CA SER A 289 -19.58 -1.94 8.53
C SER A 289 -18.38 -1.50 7.69
N ARG A 290 -17.72 -0.41 8.08
CA ARG A 290 -16.56 0.10 7.35
C ARG A 290 -15.28 -0.65 7.70
N PHE A 291 -15.08 -0.93 8.98
CA PHE A 291 -13.89 -1.57 9.55
C PHE A 291 -14.23 -2.97 10.09
N GLU A 292 -14.72 -3.84 9.21
CA GLU A 292 -15.26 -5.16 9.58
C GLU A 292 -14.25 -6.07 10.29
N ASN A 293 -12.95 -5.86 10.05
CA ASN A 293 -11.87 -6.64 10.63
C ASN A 293 -11.33 -6.07 11.95
N LEU A 294 -11.89 -4.98 12.48
CA LEU A 294 -11.38 -4.30 13.67
C LEU A 294 -12.19 -4.69 14.91
N LYS A 295 -11.55 -5.40 15.85
CA LYS A 295 -12.10 -5.68 17.19
C LYS A 295 -11.74 -4.54 18.14
N ILE A 296 -12.71 -4.02 18.90
CA ILE A 296 -12.48 -2.90 19.84
C ILE A 296 -12.86 -3.32 21.26
N GLY A 297 -12.04 -2.90 22.24
CA GLY A 297 -12.35 -3.07 23.66
C GLY A 297 -12.51 -4.53 24.08
N GLY A 298 -13.74 -4.91 24.42
CA GLY A 298 -14.10 -6.23 24.94
C GLY A 298 -14.10 -7.35 23.91
N GLU A 299 -14.11 -7.05 22.61
CA GLU A 299 -14.12 -8.05 21.54
C GLU A 299 -12.73 -8.66 21.26
N ARG A 300 -11.68 -8.04 21.79
CA ARG A 300 -10.29 -8.49 21.61
C ARG A 300 -10.01 -9.77 22.38
N ASP A 301 -9.07 -10.55 21.86
CA ASP A 301 -8.60 -11.76 22.52
C ASP A 301 -7.91 -11.39 23.84
N LEU A 302 -8.24 -12.13 24.90
CA LEU A 302 -7.66 -11.98 26.23
C LEU A 302 -6.25 -12.58 26.24
N VAL A 303 -5.30 -11.86 26.82
CA VAL A 303 -3.89 -12.23 26.84
C VAL A 303 -3.41 -12.26 28.29
N ASP A 304 -2.65 -13.30 28.65
CA ASP A 304 -2.04 -13.45 29.98
C ASP A 304 -0.83 -12.52 30.19
N ALA A 305 -0.23 -12.57 31.39
CA ALA A 305 0.93 -11.75 31.75
C ALA A 305 2.19 -12.07 30.93
N ASP A 306 2.25 -13.25 30.32
CA ASP A 306 3.36 -13.72 29.49
C ASP A 306 3.13 -13.43 28.00
N GLY A 307 1.98 -12.86 27.62
CA GLY A 307 1.65 -12.48 26.25
C GLY A 307 0.97 -13.59 25.44
N ASN A 308 0.47 -14.66 26.07
CA ASN A 308 -0.23 -15.74 25.38
C ASN A 308 -1.76 -15.56 25.43
N ILE A 309 -2.47 -16.04 24.40
CA ILE A 309 -3.94 -16.04 24.41
C ILE A 309 -4.46 -16.94 25.54
N VAL A 310 -5.41 -16.42 26.31
CA VAL A 310 -6.19 -17.20 27.25
C VAL A 310 -7.24 -18.00 26.50
N LEU A 311 -7.19 -19.33 26.65
CA LEU A 311 -8.15 -20.25 26.02
C LEU A 311 -9.16 -20.75 27.05
N ASP A 312 -10.41 -20.93 26.61
CA ASP A 312 -11.44 -21.59 27.39
C ASP A 312 -11.23 -23.12 27.43
N GLU A 313 -12.04 -23.82 28.23
CA GLU A 313 -11.97 -25.29 28.35
C GLU A 313 -12.21 -26.05 27.02
N SER A 314 -12.77 -25.37 26.01
CA SER A 314 -13.00 -25.90 24.67
C SER A 314 -11.87 -25.59 23.68
N GLY A 315 -10.83 -24.87 24.12
CA GLY A 315 -9.68 -24.47 23.33
C GLY A 315 -9.95 -23.25 22.43
N ARG A 316 -10.97 -22.44 22.72
CA ARG A 316 -11.28 -21.20 22.00
C ARG A 316 -10.71 -19.98 22.75
N ALA A 317 -10.29 -18.97 22.00
CA ALA A 317 -9.83 -17.71 22.59
C ALA A 317 -10.94 -17.04 23.40
N VAL A 318 -10.64 -16.73 24.67
CA VAL A 318 -11.50 -15.92 25.53
C VAL A 318 -11.34 -14.47 25.11
N THR A 319 -12.43 -13.70 25.07
CA THR A 319 -12.38 -12.26 24.79
C THR A 319 -12.41 -11.46 26.08
N ARG A 320 -11.84 -10.24 26.08
CA ARG A 320 -11.78 -9.38 27.28
C ARG A 320 -13.15 -9.05 27.89
N GLY A 321 -14.20 -8.96 27.07
CA GLY A 321 -15.57 -8.73 27.51
C GLY A 321 -16.26 -9.95 28.10
N GLY A 322 -15.66 -11.14 27.97
CA GLY A 322 -16.19 -12.41 28.46
C GLY A 322 -15.93 -12.71 29.94
N GLU A 323 -15.07 -11.93 30.63
CA GLU A 323 -14.77 -12.13 32.06
C GLU A 323 -15.89 -11.64 33.02
N GLY A 324 -17.12 -11.41 32.52
CA GLY A 324 -18.22 -10.81 33.29
C GLY A 324 -19.59 -11.46 33.19
N ALA A 325 -19.69 -12.74 32.76
CA ALA A 325 -20.97 -13.47 32.70
C ALA A 325 -21.08 -14.57 33.76
#